data_AF-A0A957ZYH0-F1
#
_entry.id   AF-A0A957ZYH0-F1
#
_cell.length_a   1.000
_cell.length_b   1.000
_cell.length_c   1.000
_cell.angle_alpha   90.00
_cell.angle_beta   90.00
_cell.angle_gamma   90.00
#
_symmetry.space_group_name_H-M   'P 1'
#
loop_
_entity.id
_entity.type
_entity.pdbx_description
1 polymer ?
#
loop_
_entity_poly.entity_id
_entity_poly.type
_entity_poly.pdbx_seq_one_letter_code
_entity_poly.pdbx_strand_id
1 'polypeptide(L)'
;MSIAILVCLWLIRLIVLRIVQNKLVDDRARYSWRKTSSYITAILAILLLGRLWIRDIQAIATFLGLASAGLAIAMQGPLTDLAGWLFIFSRRPFELGDRVEIGDHAGDVVDIRFFQFTILEIGNWVHADQSTGRILHIPNRQVFNHPLANYNKGIEYIWHEIEVLITFESNWEKAKTILTEIANQDAAHLSPDAAERVKAAARRFYIVYKNLTPIVYLKVDPSGVLLTLRFLVNPRRRRSTEQGIWEDILRAFAQEPDIELAYPTQRFYFHSAKENVPFVKSERKKDMEASNQNNSYQ
;
A
#
# COMPACT_ATOMS: atom_id res chain seq x y z
N MET A 1 36.11 8.33 47.38
CA MET A 1 35.21 8.49 48.55
C MET A 1 35.00 7.18 49.31
N SER A 2 34.79 6.05 48.64
CA SER A 2 34.60 4.73 49.27
C SER A 2 35.76 4.30 50.19
N ILE A 3 37.02 4.51 49.74
CA ILE A 3 38.22 4.25 50.54
C ILE A 3 38.26 5.14 51.80
N ALA A 4 37.90 6.41 51.67
CA ALA A 4 37.86 7.35 52.80
C ALA A 4 36.82 6.93 53.86
N ILE A 5 35.64 6.43 53.45
CA ILE A 5 34.62 5.91 54.37
C ILE A 5 35.13 4.67 55.11
N LEU A 6 35.78 3.74 54.41
CA LEU A 6 36.38 2.55 55.02
C LEU A 6 37.46 2.92 56.05
N VAL A 7 38.34 3.87 55.70
CA VAL A 7 39.39 4.38 56.60
C VAL A 7 38.78 5.09 57.80
N CYS A 8 37.77 5.95 57.62
CA CYS A 8 37.07 6.61 58.72
C CYS A 8 36.38 5.62 59.66
N LEU A 9 35.66 4.62 59.12
CA LEU A 9 35.01 3.57 59.92
C LEU A 9 36.02 2.72 60.69
N TRP A 10 37.18 2.43 60.08
CA TRP A 10 38.28 1.73 60.74
C TRP A 10 38.89 2.56 61.87
N LEU A 11 39.16 3.86 61.65
CA LEU A 11 39.67 4.78 62.66
C LEU A 11 38.70 4.96 63.84
N ILE A 12 37.41 5.16 63.56
CA ILE A 12 36.36 5.27 64.59
C ILE A 12 36.31 3.98 65.41
N ARG A 13 36.37 2.81 64.76
CA ARG A 13 36.42 1.52 65.46
C ARG A 13 37.64 1.39 66.37
N LEU A 14 38.82 1.80 65.91
CA LEU A 14 40.04 1.77 66.73
C LEU A 14 39.92 2.65 67.98
N ILE A 15 39.35 3.85 67.85
CA ILE A 15 39.12 4.78 68.96
C ILE A 15 38.12 4.19 69.95
N VAL A 16 36.99 3.65 69.47
CA VAL A 16 35.97 3.00 70.31
C VAL A 16 36.56 1.83 71.08
N LEU A 17 37.35 0.96 70.41
CA LEU A 17 37.99 -0.17 71.08
C LEU A 17 39.02 0.26 72.12
N ARG A 18 39.82 1.31 71.85
CA ARG A 18 40.77 1.86 72.84
C ARG A 18 40.07 2.42 74.08
N ILE A 19 38.98 3.17 73.90
CA ILE A 19 38.21 3.76 75.02
C ILE A 19 37.56 2.65 75.87
N VAL A 20 36.98 1.64 75.23
CA VAL A 20 36.32 0.52 75.91
C VAL A 20 37.33 -0.37 76.65
N GLN A 21 38.53 -0.58 76.08
CA GLN A 21 39.61 -1.32 76.72
C GLN A 21 40.12 -0.65 78.00
N ASN A 22 40.15 0.69 78.05
CA ASN A 22 40.60 1.44 79.22
C ASN A 22 39.56 1.50 80.36
N LYS A 23 38.30 1.10 80.13
CA LYS A 23 37.20 1.21 81.11
C LYS A 23 36.64 -0.13 81.62
N LEU A 24 36.93 -1.26 80.97
CA LEU A 24 36.36 -2.56 81.32
C LEU A 24 37.42 -3.52 81.91
N VAL A 25 37.15 -4.01 83.14
CA VAL A 25 38.01 -4.96 83.87
C VAL A 25 37.67 -6.43 83.53
N ASP A 26 36.45 -6.71 83.07
CA ASP A 26 35.97 -8.07 82.76
C ASP A 26 36.31 -8.52 81.33
N ASP A 27 36.94 -9.70 81.20
CA ASP A 27 37.39 -10.30 79.93
C ASP A 27 36.23 -10.73 79.02
N ARG A 28 35.10 -11.17 79.60
CA ARG A 28 33.92 -11.56 78.81
C ARG A 28 33.28 -10.34 78.15
N ALA A 29 33.19 -9.23 78.87
CA ALA A 29 32.69 -7.97 78.34
C ALA A 29 33.59 -7.45 77.20
N ARG A 30 34.92 -7.49 77.38
CA ARG A 30 35.88 -7.06 76.34
C ARG A 30 35.75 -7.85 75.04
N TYR A 31 35.59 -9.18 75.13
CA TYR A 31 35.39 -10.03 73.95
C TYR A 31 34.07 -9.72 73.23
N SER A 32 32.98 -9.60 73.98
CA SER A 32 31.65 -9.26 73.43
C SER A 32 31.66 -7.91 72.71
N TRP A 33 32.25 -6.87 73.32
CA TRP A 33 32.34 -5.53 72.72
C TRP A 33 33.18 -5.49 71.43
N ARG A 34 34.28 -6.26 71.36
CA ARG A 34 35.09 -6.34 70.14
C ARG A 34 34.31 -6.98 68.98
N LYS A 35 33.53 -8.01 69.27
CA LYS A 35 32.69 -8.73 68.30
C LYS A 35 31.51 -7.87 67.85
N THR A 36 30.78 -7.26 68.79
CA THR A 36 29.65 -6.35 68.51
C THR A 36 30.09 -5.12 67.71
N SER A 37 31.20 -4.48 68.09
CA SER A 37 31.77 -3.37 67.33
C SER A 37 32.14 -3.78 65.90
N SER A 38 32.69 -5.00 65.71
CA SER A 38 32.99 -5.51 64.36
C SER A 38 31.73 -5.66 63.50
N TYR A 39 30.65 -6.20 64.07
CA TYR A 39 29.39 -6.36 63.34
C TYR A 39 28.73 -5.03 63.02
N ILE A 40 28.71 -4.08 63.97
CA ILE A 40 28.17 -2.74 63.75
C ILE A 40 28.96 -2.02 62.64
N THR A 41 30.30 -2.06 62.69
CA THR A 41 31.14 -1.44 61.65
C THR A 41 30.94 -2.11 60.29
N ALA A 42 30.79 -3.44 60.24
CA ALA A 42 30.54 -4.17 58.99
C ALA A 42 29.18 -3.80 58.37
N ILE A 43 28.10 -3.78 59.17
CA ILE A 43 26.77 -3.37 58.71
C ILE A 43 26.79 -1.92 58.22
N LEU A 44 27.43 -1.01 58.97
CA LEU A 44 27.52 0.40 58.59
C LEU A 44 28.36 0.59 57.32
N ALA A 45 29.46 -0.17 57.15
CA ALA A 45 30.24 -0.16 55.93
C ALA A 45 29.41 -0.63 54.72
N ILE A 46 28.65 -1.72 54.87
CA ILE A 46 27.77 -2.23 53.80
C ILE A 46 26.70 -1.19 53.43
N LEU A 47 26.06 -0.55 54.41
CA LEU A 47 25.03 0.46 54.14
C LEU A 47 25.60 1.71 53.45
N LEU A 48 26.72 2.23 53.94
CA LEU A 48 27.33 3.45 53.39
C LEU A 48 27.94 3.21 52.00
N LEU A 49 28.65 2.09 51.82
CA LEU A 49 29.15 1.70 50.51
C LEU A 49 28.01 1.38 49.55
N GLY A 50 27.01 0.62 50.00
CA GLY A 50 25.82 0.32 49.21
C GLY A 50 25.14 1.58 48.70
N ARG A 51 24.97 2.61 49.54
CA ARG A 51 24.39 3.90 49.12
C ARG A 51 25.20 4.61 48.03
N LEU A 52 26.53 4.61 48.13
CA LEU A 52 27.39 5.22 47.10
C LEU A 52 27.29 4.44 45.78
N TRP A 53 27.40 3.12 45.86
CA TRP A 53 27.38 2.26 44.69
C TRP A 53 26.01 2.28 43.99
N ILE A 54 24.90 2.30 44.73
CA ILE A 54 23.56 2.43 44.14
C ILE A 54 23.45 3.70 43.30
N ARG A 55 24.01 4.82 43.78
CA ARG A 55 24.00 6.09 43.03
C ARG A 55 24.82 6.00 41.74
N ASP A 56 26.02 5.43 41.81
CA ASP A 56 26.90 5.30 40.63
C ASP A 56 26.32 4.30 39.61
N ILE A 57 25.77 3.17 40.09
CA ILE A 57 25.07 2.18 39.26
C ILE A 57 23.86 2.81 38.58
N GLN A 58 23.09 3.66 39.28
CA GLN A 58 21.94 4.33 38.70
C GLN A 58 22.36 5.25 37.55
N ALA A 59 23.44 6.02 37.70
CA ALA A 59 23.93 6.89 36.62
C ALA A 59 24.36 6.09 35.38
N ILE A 60 25.08 4.97 35.58
CA ILE A 60 25.48 4.07 34.50
C ILE A 60 24.24 3.43 33.86
N ALA A 61 23.27 2.99 34.66
CA ALA A 61 22.03 2.39 34.16
C ALA A 61 21.21 3.39 33.33
N THR A 62 21.11 4.65 33.77
CA THR A 62 20.45 5.71 32.99
C THR A 62 21.19 5.98 31.68
N PHE A 63 22.52 6.07 31.71
CA PHE A 63 23.31 6.26 30.49
C PHE A 63 23.14 5.08 29.52
N LEU A 64 23.27 3.84 29.99
CA LEU A 64 23.09 2.64 29.17
C LEU A 64 21.65 2.54 28.64
N GLY A 65 20.66 2.90 29.44
CA GLY A 65 19.26 2.95 29.02
C GLY A 65 19.05 3.93 27.88
N LEU A 66 19.57 5.15 28.00
CA LEU A 66 19.49 6.17 26.94
C LEU A 66 20.28 5.76 25.69
N ALA A 67 21.50 5.23 25.85
CA ALA A 67 22.32 4.76 24.74
C ALA A 67 21.66 3.60 23.99
N SER A 68 21.07 2.65 24.72
CA SER A 68 20.34 1.52 24.12
C SER A 68 19.09 1.97 23.38
N ALA A 69 18.36 2.94 23.93
CA ALA A 69 17.20 3.54 23.25
C ALA A 69 17.62 4.25 21.96
N GLY A 70 18.72 5.01 21.98
CA GLY A 70 19.28 5.64 20.78
C GLY A 70 19.70 4.63 19.72
N LEU A 71 20.37 3.53 20.13
CA LEU A 71 20.74 2.44 19.22
C LEU A 71 19.50 1.75 18.63
N ALA A 72 18.46 1.50 19.44
CA ALA A 72 17.23 0.88 18.97
C ALA A 72 16.53 1.73 17.90
N ILE A 73 16.45 3.04 18.10
CA ILE A 73 15.88 3.98 17.12
C ILE A 73 16.72 3.99 15.84
N ALA A 74 18.05 4.03 15.96
CA ALA A 74 18.95 4.00 14.80
C ALA A 74 18.84 2.69 14.00
N MET A 75 18.65 1.56 14.68
CA MET A 75 18.53 0.24 14.06
C MET A 75 17.12 -0.11 13.60
N GLN A 76 16.12 0.73 13.87
CA GLN A 76 14.73 0.46 13.49
C GLN A 76 14.59 0.16 11.99
N GLY A 77 15.25 0.93 11.12
CA GLY A 77 15.21 0.71 9.66
C GLY A 77 15.70 -0.68 9.24
N PRO A 78 16.99 -1.01 9.48
CA PRO A 78 17.56 -2.32 9.12
C PRO A 78 16.82 -3.52 9.74
N LEU A 79 16.36 -3.41 10.99
CA LEU A 79 15.57 -4.45 11.64
C LEU A 79 14.22 -4.65 10.94
N THR A 80 13.55 -3.55 10.53
CA THR A 80 12.30 -3.62 9.78
C THR A 80 12.51 -4.21 8.38
N ASP A 81 13.61 -3.88 7.72
CA ASP A 81 13.96 -4.46 6.42
C ASP A 81 14.22 -5.97 6.53
N LEU A 82 14.90 -6.42 7.59
CA LEU A 82 15.11 -7.85 7.85
C LEU A 82 13.79 -8.59 8.13
N ALA A 83 12.89 -7.97 8.91
CA ALA A 83 11.53 -8.50 9.11
C ALA A 83 10.74 -8.56 7.80
N GLY A 84 10.90 -7.56 6.93
CA GLY A 84 10.32 -7.53 5.58
C GLY A 84 10.84 -8.66 4.71
N TRP A 85 12.16 -8.91 4.74
CA TRP A 85 12.75 -10.05 4.04
C TRP A 85 12.20 -11.39 4.55
N LEU A 86 12.11 -11.57 5.86
CA LEU A 86 11.56 -12.80 6.45
C LEU A 86 10.08 -12.99 6.05
N PHE A 87 9.31 -11.90 5.99
CA PHE A 87 7.95 -11.92 5.50
C PHE A 87 7.87 -12.30 4.02
N ILE A 88 8.71 -11.70 3.17
CA ILE A 88 8.77 -12.02 1.73
C ILE A 88 9.14 -13.51 1.56
N PHE A 89 10.13 -14.00 2.30
CA PHE A 89 10.58 -15.39 2.22
C PHE A 89 9.51 -16.39 2.70
N SER A 90 8.85 -16.11 3.83
CA SER A 90 7.90 -17.03 4.46
C SER A 90 6.51 -17.02 3.84
N ARG A 91 5.99 -15.83 3.49
CA ARG A 91 4.64 -15.66 2.92
C ARG A 91 4.64 -15.57 1.41
N ARG A 92 5.83 -15.38 0.80
CA ARG A 92 6.05 -15.26 -0.64
C ARG A 92 5.01 -14.38 -1.34
N PRO A 93 4.74 -13.15 -0.87
CA PRO A 93 3.74 -12.27 -1.48
C PRO A 93 4.02 -12.01 -2.97
N PHE A 94 5.29 -12.11 -3.36
CA PHE A 94 5.78 -12.17 -4.74
C PHE A 94 7.04 -13.07 -4.79
N GLU A 95 7.39 -13.54 -5.99
CA GLU A 95 8.59 -14.33 -6.27
C GLU A 95 9.47 -13.68 -7.35
N LEU A 96 10.65 -14.24 -7.59
CA LEU A 96 11.54 -13.80 -8.68
C LEU A 96 10.82 -13.96 -10.02
N GLY A 97 10.82 -12.90 -10.81
CA GLY A 97 10.14 -12.84 -12.10
C GLY A 97 8.67 -12.46 -12.02
N ASP A 98 8.08 -12.19 -10.85
CA ASP A 98 6.74 -11.62 -10.77
C ASP A 98 6.76 -10.14 -11.16
N ARG A 99 5.72 -9.67 -11.84
CA ARG A 99 5.44 -8.24 -12.01
C ARG A 99 4.66 -7.74 -10.82
N VAL A 100 5.20 -6.73 -10.15
CA VAL A 100 4.65 -6.16 -8.92
C VAL A 100 4.59 -4.65 -9.00
N GLU A 101 3.70 -4.07 -8.20
CA GLU A 101 3.62 -2.64 -7.94
C GLU A 101 3.51 -2.40 -6.44
N ILE A 102 4.32 -1.45 -5.97
CA ILE A 102 4.42 -1.08 -4.56
C ILE A 102 4.65 0.42 -4.43
N GLY A 103 3.67 1.12 -3.83
CA GLY A 103 3.65 2.58 -3.89
C GLY A 103 3.62 3.06 -5.35
N ASP A 104 4.51 3.97 -5.70
CA ASP A 104 4.61 4.54 -7.05
C ASP A 104 5.57 3.78 -7.98
N HIS A 105 6.00 2.58 -7.58
CA HIS A 105 7.00 1.80 -8.32
C HIS A 105 6.40 0.49 -8.82
N ALA A 106 6.45 0.29 -10.14
CA ALA A 106 6.04 -0.94 -10.79
C ALA A 106 7.20 -1.57 -11.57
N GLY A 107 7.27 -2.90 -11.61
CA GLY A 107 8.35 -3.59 -12.31
C GLY A 107 8.32 -5.11 -12.15
N ASP A 108 9.20 -5.79 -12.88
CA ASP A 108 9.43 -7.22 -12.72
C ASP A 108 10.51 -7.45 -11.65
N VAL A 109 10.25 -8.31 -10.67
CA VAL A 109 11.21 -8.64 -9.60
C VAL A 109 12.38 -9.41 -10.16
N VAL A 110 13.60 -8.89 -9.99
CA VAL A 110 14.84 -9.51 -10.50
C VAL A 110 15.70 -10.12 -9.40
N ASP A 111 15.57 -9.65 -8.16
CA ASP A 111 16.38 -10.12 -7.04
C ASP A 111 15.74 -9.82 -5.68
N ILE A 112 16.00 -10.65 -4.66
CA ILE A 112 15.48 -10.50 -3.29
C ILE A 112 16.64 -10.73 -2.30
N ARG A 113 17.01 -9.69 -1.54
CA ARG A 113 18.12 -9.71 -0.55
C ARG A 113 17.63 -9.35 0.84
N PHE A 114 18.49 -9.48 1.86
CA PHE A 114 18.15 -9.27 3.27
C PHE A 114 17.57 -7.90 3.61
N PHE A 115 18.04 -6.82 2.97
CA PHE A 115 17.59 -5.46 3.28
C PHE A 115 16.77 -4.80 2.18
N GLN A 116 16.80 -5.37 0.97
CA GLN A 116 16.10 -4.82 -0.19
C GLN A 116 15.77 -5.91 -1.20
N PHE A 117 14.75 -5.67 -2.01
CA PHE A 117 14.50 -6.41 -3.24
C PHE A 117 14.71 -5.47 -4.44
N THR A 118 14.89 -6.05 -5.61
CA THR A 118 15.22 -5.31 -6.82
C THR A 118 14.18 -5.59 -7.88
N ILE A 119 13.71 -4.54 -8.54
CA ILE A 119 12.79 -4.63 -9.68
C ILE A 119 13.40 -3.98 -10.92
N LEU A 120 13.10 -4.54 -12.08
CA LEU A 120 13.28 -3.90 -13.38
C LEU A 120 12.06 -3.02 -13.63
N GLU A 121 12.24 -1.70 -13.58
CA GLU A 121 11.15 -0.72 -13.66
C GLU A 121 10.41 -0.81 -15.00
N ILE A 122 9.09 -0.71 -14.92
CA ILE A 122 8.19 -0.49 -16.04
C ILE A 122 7.40 0.81 -15.80
N GLY A 123 6.93 1.44 -16.87
CA GLY A 123 6.17 2.69 -16.78
C GLY A 123 7.05 3.90 -16.40
N ASN A 124 6.45 4.93 -15.80
CA ASN A 124 7.09 6.19 -15.42
C ASN A 124 7.58 7.06 -16.61
N TRP A 125 8.72 6.74 -17.21
CA TRP A 125 9.32 7.51 -18.32
C TRP A 125 8.84 7.05 -19.70
N VAL A 126 8.42 5.80 -19.82
CA VAL A 126 7.83 5.25 -21.02
C VAL A 126 6.34 5.10 -20.77
N HIS A 127 5.51 5.77 -21.57
CA HIS A 127 4.05 5.60 -21.55
C HIS A 127 3.68 4.20 -22.07
N ALA A 128 3.91 3.16 -21.27
CA ALA A 128 3.40 1.80 -21.39
C ALA A 128 4.05 0.87 -20.34
N ASP A 129 3.55 -0.35 -20.25
CA ASP A 129 4.09 -1.44 -19.40
C ASP A 129 5.39 -2.08 -19.95
N GLN A 130 6.18 -1.30 -20.69
CA GLN A 130 7.50 -1.70 -21.16
C GLN A 130 8.57 -1.36 -20.14
N SER A 131 9.65 -2.15 -20.15
CA SER A 131 10.78 -1.89 -19.29
C SER A 131 11.46 -0.58 -19.67
N THR A 132 11.76 0.24 -18.65
CA THR A 132 12.57 1.44 -18.81
C THR A 132 14.07 1.13 -18.89
N GLY A 133 14.46 -0.12 -18.61
CA GLY A 133 15.86 -0.53 -18.43
C GLY A 133 16.46 -0.12 -17.08
N ARG A 134 15.72 0.60 -16.22
CA ARG A 134 16.21 1.02 -14.90
C ARG A 134 16.00 -0.08 -13.87
N ILE A 135 17.02 -0.27 -13.04
CA ILE A 135 16.98 -1.20 -11.91
C ILE A 135 16.71 -0.40 -10.64
N LEU A 136 15.61 -0.72 -9.95
CA LEU A 136 15.21 -0.06 -8.72
C LEU A 136 15.46 -1.00 -7.54
N HIS A 137 16.21 -0.50 -6.55
CA HIS A 137 16.42 -1.19 -5.28
C HIS A 137 15.45 -0.63 -4.24
N ILE A 138 14.57 -1.49 -3.75
CA ILE A 138 13.48 -1.11 -2.84
C ILE A 138 13.74 -1.75 -1.47
N PRO A 139 13.84 -0.95 -0.39
CA PRO A 139 13.96 -1.49 0.97
C PRO A 139 12.81 -2.43 1.30
N ASN A 140 13.11 -3.57 1.91
CA ASN A 140 12.11 -4.60 2.20
C ASN A 140 11.00 -4.10 3.11
N ARG A 141 11.26 -3.13 4.00
CA ARG A 141 10.23 -2.52 4.87
C ARG A 141 9.05 -1.92 4.10
N GLN A 142 9.22 -1.58 2.82
CA GLN A 142 8.15 -1.01 2.01
C GLN A 142 6.95 -1.95 1.87
N VAL A 143 7.14 -3.27 1.97
CA VAL A 143 6.04 -4.25 1.92
C VAL A 143 5.05 -4.12 3.07
N PHE A 144 5.41 -3.43 4.15
CA PHE A 144 4.52 -3.13 5.27
C PHE A 144 3.90 -1.74 5.18
N ASN A 145 4.53 -0.82 4.46
CA ASN A 145 4.09 0.57 4.36
C ASN A 145 3.08 0.78 3.25
N HIS A 146 3.17 -0.02 2.18
CA HIS A 146 2.35 0.13 0.99
C HIS A 146 1.63 -1.18 0.66
N PRO A 147 0.42 -1.08 0.06
CA PRO A 147 -0.19 -2.25 -0.57
C PRO A 147 0.72 -2.73 -1.70
N LEU A 148 0.79 -4.06 -1.85
CA LEU A 148 1.51 -4.71 -2.94
C LEU A 148 0.51 -5.31 -3.91
N ALA A 149 0.47 -4.78 -5.13
CA ALA A 149 -0.25 -5.40 -6.23
C ALA A 149 0.69 -6.37 -6.95
N ASN A 150 0.25 -7.60 -7.15
CA ASN A 150 0.98 -8.61 -7.91
C ASN A 150 0.15 -9.01 -9.13
N TYR A 151 0.73 -8.84 -10.31
CA TYR A 151 0.05 -9.03 -11.59
C TYR A 151 0.10 -10.48 -12.09
N ASN A 152 0.93 -11.33 -11.48
CA ASN A 152 1.16 -12.71 -11.91
C ASN A 152 0.73 -13.75 -10.88
N LYS A 153 0.66 -13.35 -9.60
CA LYS A 153 0.38 -14.29 -8.53
C LYS A 153 -1.07 -14.72 -8.53
N GLY A 154 -1.25 -16.03 -8.63
CA GLY A 154 -2.55 -16.66 -8.70
C GLY A 154 -3.05 -16.76 -10.12
N ILE A 155 -3.33 -15.63 -10.77
CA ILE A 155 -3.87 -15.59 -12.12
C ILE A 155 -2.88 -14.87 -13.04
N GLU A 156 -2.46 -15.53 -14.12
CA GLU A 156 -1.45 -15.01 -15.06
C GLU A 156 -2.01 -13.97 -16.06
N TYR A 157 -3.28 -13.61 -15.92
CA TYR A 157 -4.03 -12.76 -16.83
C TYR A 157 -4.74 -11.66 -16.03
N ILE A 158 -4.72 -10.46 -16.59
CA ILE A 158 -5.40 -9.29 -16.05
C ILE A 158 -6.48 -8.85 -17.03
N TRP A 159 -7.51 -8.18 -16.50
CA TRP A 159 -8.50 -7.51 -17.31
C TRP A 159 -7.91 -6.23 -17.88
N HIS A 160 -8.02 -6.06 -19.19
CA HIS A 160 -7.67 -4.83 -19.88
C HIS A 160 -8.88 -4.32 -20.65
N GLU A 161 -8.97 -3.00 -20.78
CA GLU A 161 -10.08 -2.30 -21.42
C GLU A 161 -9.52 -1.34 -22.47
N ILE A 162 -10.12 -1.36 -23.66
CA ILE A 162 -9.86 -0.43 -24.75
C ILE A 162 -11.12 0.38 -24.98
N GLU A 163 -10.98 1.70 -24.98
CA GLU A 163 -12.06 2.66 -25.16
C GLU A 163 -12.10 3.15 -26.62
N VAL A 164 -13.21 2.86 -27.31
CA VAL A 164 -13.45 3.27 -28.70
C VAL A 164 -14.65 4.19 -28.72
N LEU A 165 -14.42 5.48 -28.98
CA LEU A 165 -15.46 6.49 -29.05
C LEU A 165 -15.89 6.70 -30.51
N ILE A 166 -17.18 6.51 -30.81
CA ILE A 166 -17.76 6.73 -32.14
C ILE A 166 -18.82 7.84 -32.11
N THR A 167 -19.08 8.48 -33.25
CA THR A 167 -20.06 9.58 -33.34
C THR A 167 -21.49 9.12 -33.05
N PHE A 168 -22.42 10.04 -32.77
CA PHE A 168 -23.83 9.69 -32.53
C PHE A 168 -24.54 9.20 -33.80
N GLU A 169 -24.05 9.63 -34.95
CA GLU A 169 -24.51 9.27 -36.27
C GLU A 169 -24.03 7.87 -36.69
N SER A 170 -23.00 7.35 -36.02
CA SER A 170 -22.43 6.03 -36.32
C SER A 170 -23.38 4.88 -35.95
N ASN A 171 -23.30 3.81 -36.74
CA ASN A 171 -23.99 2.55 -36.45
C ASN A 171 -23.29 1.80 -35.30
N TRP A 172 -23.65 2.15 -34.07
CA TRP A 172 -23.04 1.58 -32.86
C TRP A 172 -23.28 0.07 -32.71
N GLU A 173 -24.39 -0.47 -33.23
CA GLU A 173 -24.68 -1.92 -33.18
C GLU A 173 -23.70 -2.70 -34.04
N LYS A 174 -23.44 -2.20 -35.25
CA LYS A 174 -22.45 -2.76 -36.18
C LYS A 174 -21.04 -2.62 -35.63
N ALA A 175 -20.67 -1.45 -35.13
CA ALA A 175 -19.38 -1.22 -34.48
C ALA A 175 -19.16 -2.19 -33.31
N LYS A 176 -20.16 -2.37 -32.44
CA LYS A 176 -20.11 -3.33 -31.32
C LYS A 176 -19.90 -4.76 -31.80
N THR A 177 -20.56 -5.16 -32.89
CA THR A 177 -20.40 -6.49 -33.49
C THR A 177 -18.97 -6.70 -33.98
N ILE A 178 -18.43 -5.74 -34.74
CA ILE A 178 -17.04 -5.77 -35.25
C ILE A 178 -16.04 -5.86 -34.09
N LEU A 179 -16.18 -5.02 -33.06
CA LEU A 179 -15.30 -5.05 -31.88
C LEU A 179 -15.36 -6.40 -31.15
N THR A 180 -16.54 -6.99 -31.05
CA THR A 180 -16.73 -8.31 -30.43
C THR A 180 -16.04 -9.40 -31.24
N GLU A 181 -16.11 -9.33 -32.57
CA GLU A 181 -15.45 -10.29 -33.46
C GLU A 181 -13.93 -10.18 -33.38
N ILE A 182 -13.37 -8.97 -33.50
CA ILE A 182 -11.92 -8.71 -33.36
C ILE A 182 -11.44 -9.24 -32.00
N ALA A 183 -12.16 -8.91 -30.93
CA ALA A 183 -11.76 -9.36 -29.59
C ALA A 183 -11.79 -10.87 -29.43
N ASN A 184 -12.76 -11.56 -30.02
CA ASN A 184 -12.84 -13.02 -29.98
C ASN A 184 -11.75 -13.70 -30.81
N GLN A 185 -11.39 -13.12 -31.97
CA GLN A 185 -10.28 -13.58 -32.79
C GLN A 185 -8.96 -13.42 -32.05
N ASP A 186 -8.74 -12.26 -31.43
CA ASP A 186 -7.52 -12.01 -30.69
C ASP A 186 -7.47 -12.87 -29.44
N ALA A 187 -8.54 -12.90 -28.62
CA ALA A 187 -8.65 -13.74 -27.44
C ALA A 187 -8.59 -15.26 -27.70
N ALA A 188 -8.59 -15.72 -28.96
CA ALA A 188 -8.29 -17.11 -29.30
C ALA A 188 -6.88 -17.55 -28.84
N HIS A 189 -5.98 -16.62 -28.52
CA HIS A 189 -4.71 -16.92 -27.87
C HIS A 189 -4.86 -17.48 -26.45
N LEU A 190 -5.98 -17.24 -25.76
CA LEU A 190 -6.35 -17.97 -24.56
C LEU A 190 -6.82 -19.37 -24.99
N SER A 191 -5.87 -20.31 -25.01
CA SER A 191 -6.21 -21.71 -25.22
C SER A 191 -7.28 -22.16 -24.19
N PRO A 192 -8.13 -23.13 -24.52
CA PRO A 192 -9.05 -23.72 -23.55
C PRO A 192 -8.35 -24.12 -22.23
N ASP A 193 -7.11 -24.60 -22.33
CA ASP A 193 -6.25 -24.91 -21.18
C ASP A 193 -5.91 -23.66 -20.35
N ALA A 194 -5.60 -22.53 -21.00
CA ALA A 194 -5.34 -21.26 -20.30
C ALA A 194 -6.59 -20.76 -19.56
N ALA A 195 -7.77 -20.87 -20.17
CA ALA A 195 -9.03 -20.50 -19.53
C ALA A 195 -9.32 -21.38 -18.29
N GLU A 196 -9.09 -22.69 -18.37
CA GLU A 196 -9.24 -23.60 -17.23
C GLU A 196 -8.22 -23.31 -16.13
N ARG A 197 -6.96 -23.00 -16.49
CA ARG A 197 -5.94 -22.55 -15.52
C ARG A 197 -6.38 -21.28 -14.79
N VAL A 198 -6.94 -20.31 -15.51
CA VAL A 198 -7.48 -19.07 -14.92
C VAL A 198 -8.64 -19.36 -13.98
N LYS A 199 -9.59 -20.23 -14.36
CA LYS A 199 -10.70 -20.62 -13.47
C LYS A 199 -10.21 -21.36 -12.22
N ALA A 200 -9.29 -22.30 -12.39
CA ALA A 200 -8.73 -23.07 -11.28
C ALA A 200 -7.96 -22.16 -10.31
N ALA A 201 -7.18 -21.22 -10.84
CA ALA A 201 -6.53 -20.18 -10.07
C ALA A 201 -7.55 -19.31 -9.33
N ALA A 202 -8.54 -18.74 -10.04
CA ALA A 202 -9.56 -17.88 -9.45
C ALA A 202 -10.27 -18.52 -8.25
N ARG A 203 -10.61 -19.81 -8.35
CA ARG A 203 -11.21 -20.58 -7.25
C ARG A 203 -10.31 -20.63 -6.00
N ARG A 204 -8.98 -20.75 -6.16
CA ARG A 204 -8.03 -20.74 -5.03
C ARG A 204 -8.01 -19.40 -4.30
N PHE A 205 -8.28 -18.30 -5.01
CA PHE A 205 -8.34 -16.95 -4.46
C PHE A 205 -9.77 -16.51 -4.12
N TYR A 206 -10.75 -17.43 -4.14
CA TYR A 206 -12.18 -17.12 -3.94
C TYR A 206 -12.73 -16.04 -4.90
N ILE A 207 -12.15 -15.95 -6.10
CA ILE A 207 -12.60 -15.04 -7.15
C ILE A 207 -13.62 -15.77 -8.01
N VAL A 208 -14.81 -15.19 -8.14
CA VAL A 208 -15.90 -15.74 -8.96
C VAL A 208 -15.95 -14.98 -10.29
N TYR A 209 -15.38 -15.58 -11.33
CA TYR A 209 -15.58 -15.09 -12.70
C TYR A 209 -16.85 -15.70 -13.28
N LYS A 210 -17.76 -14.84 -13.77
CA LYS A 210 -18.95 -15.28 -14.49
C LYS A 210 -18.60 -15.65 -15.93
N ASN A 211 -17.93 -14.74 -16.64
CA ASN A 211 -17.49 -14.92 -18.03
C ASN A 211 -16.01 -14.53 -18.15
N LEU A 212 -15.22 -15.35 -18.83
CA LEU A 212 -13.82 -15.05 -19.19
C LEU A 212 -13.67 -14.59 -20.64
N THR A 213 -14.78 -14.61 -21.39
CA THR A 213 -14.82 -14.16 -22.79
C THR A 213 -14.76 -12.64 -22.86
N PRO A 214 -14.23 -12.07 -23.96
CA PRO A 214 -14.31 -10.65 -24.22
C PRO A 214 -15.75 -10.14 -24.22
N ILE A 215 -15.96 -8.91 -23.74
CA ILE A 215 -17.27 -8.25 -23.70
C ILE A 215 -17.09 -6.79 -24.10
N VAL A 216 -18.00 -6.29 -24.94
CA VAL A 216 -18.07 -4.86 -25.29
C VAL A 216 -19.20 -4.21 -24.51
N TYR A 217 -18.85 -3.29 -23.61
CA TYR A 217 -19.78 -2.43 -22.91
C TYR A 217 -20.08 -1.17 -23.71
N LEU A 218 -21.26 -0.60 -23.49
CA LEU A 218 -21.68 0.64 -24.13
C LEU A 218 -22.00 1.66 -23.05
N LYS A 219 -21.53 2.89 -23.26
CA LYS A 219 -21.87 4.07 -22.47
C LYS A 219 -22.07 5.26 -23.41
N VAL A 220 -22.99 6.15 -23.08
CA VAL A 220 -23.11 7.43 -23.79
C VAL A 220 -22.14 8.44 -23.17
N ASP A 221 -21.35 9.11 -24.00
CA ASP A 221 -20.34 10.11 -23.63
C ASP A 221 -20.69 11.47 -24.25
N PRO A 222 -20.23 12.63 -23.73
CA PRO A 222 -20.63 13.93 -24.28
C PRO A 222 -20.39 14.13 -25.77
N SER A 223 -19.37 13.47 -26.34
CA SER A 223 -19.02 13.61 -27.77
C SER A 223 -19.43 12.41 -28.63
N GLY A 224 -20.12 11.41 -28.09
CA GLY A 224 -20.52 10.23 -28.87
C GLY A 224 -20.96 9.01 -28.06
N VAL A 225 -20.91 7.84 -28.69
CA VAL A 225 -21.15 6.54 -28.06
C VAL A 225 -19.80 5.89 -27.74
N LEU A 226 -19.53 5.63 -26.47
CA LEU A 226 -18.32 4.97 -26.00
C LEU A 226 -18.54 3.46 -25.95
N LEU A 227 -17.75 2.73 -26.74
CA LEU A 227 -17.67 1.27 -26.71
C LEU A 227 -16.40 0.87 -25.97
N THR A 228 -16.56 0.22 -24.82
CA THR A 228 -15.43 -0.26 -24.00
C THR A 228 -15.26 -1.75 -24.22
N LEU A 229 -14.22 -2.14 -24.95
CA LEU A 229 -13.85 -3.52 -25.17
C LEU A 229 -13.04 -4.04 -23.97
N ARG A 230 -13.58 -5.02 -23.24
CA ARG A 230 -12.92 -5.65 -22.10
C ARG A 230 -12.53 -7.09 -22.39
N PHE A 231 -11.26 -7.44 -22.15
CA PHE A 231 -10.71 -8.78 -22.40
C PHE A 231 -9.62 -9.15 -21.40
N LEU A 232 -9.28 -10.44 -21.33
CA LEU A 232 -8.17 -10.96 -20.53
C LEU A 232 -6.88 -10.96 -21.34
N VAL A 233 -5.79 -10.50 -20.74
CA VAL A 233 -4.47 -10.47 -21.39
C VAL A 233 -3.36 -10.72 -20.38
N ASN A 234 -2.27 -11.32 -20.83
CA ASN A 234 -1.06 -11.42 -20.02
C ASN A 234 -0.45 -10.02 -19.82
N PRO A 235 -0.09 -9.61 -18.58
CA PRO A 235 0.47 -8.29 -18.31
C PRO A 235 1.67 -7.90 -19.19
N ARG A 236 2.51 -8.87 -19.58
CA ARG A 236 3.70 -8.62 -20.42
C ARG A 236 3.38 -8.40 -21.89
N ARG A 237 2.23 -8.93 -22.35
CA ARG A 237 1.77 -8.81 -23.74
C ARG A 237 0.72 -7.71 -23.91
N ARG A 238 0.26 -7.07 -22.83
CA ARG A 238 -0.80 -6.06 -22.84
C ARG A 238 -0.61 -5.04 -23.96
N ARG A 239 0.56 -4.40 -24.05
CA ARG A 239 0.85 -3.38 -25.07
C ARG A 239 0.80 -3.93 -26.50
N SER A 240 1.41 -5.09 -26.76
CA SER A 240 1.42 -5.68 -28.10
C SER A 240 0.03 -6.14 -28.55
N THR A 241 -0.75 -6.68 -27.61
CA THR A 241 -2.13 -7.09 -27.84
C THR A 241 -3.04 -5.89 -28.08
N GLU A 242 -2.91 -4.85 -27.25
CA GLU A 242 -3.62 -3.58 -27.42
C GLU A 242 -3.31 -2.93 -28.79
N GLN A 243 -2.04 -2.94 -29.20
CA GLN A 243 -1.64 -2.47 -30.53
C GLN A 243 -2.31 -3.27 -31.66
N GLY A 244 -2.23 -4.61 -31.61
CA GLY A 244 -2.83 -5.46 -32.64
C GLY A 244 -4.34 -5.23 -32.78
N ILE A 245 -5.05 -5.20 -31.65
CA ILE A 245 -6.49 -4.92 -31.61
C ILE A 245 -6.79 -3.54 -32.20
N TRP A 246 -6.03 -2.50 -31.85
CA TRP A 246 -6.23 -1.17 -32.42
C TRP A 246 -6.00 -1.12 -33.94
N GLU A 247 -4.95 -1.77 -34.43
CA GLU A 247 -4.69 -1.87 -35.87
C GLU A 247 -5.85 -2.54 -36.61
N ASP A 248 -6.41 -3.61 -36.05
CA ASP A 248 -7.56 -4.33 -36.62
C ASP A 248 -8.84 -3.49 -36.57
N ILE A 249 -9.08 -2.77 -35.46
CA ILE A 249 -10.21 -1.83 -35.33
C ILE A 249 -10.14 -0.76 -36.41
N LEU A 250 -8.98 -0.13 -36.59
CA LEU A 250 -8.81 0.93 -37.59
C LEU A 250 -9.00 0.40 -39.01
N ARG A 251 -8.50 -0.80 -39.33
CA ARG A 251 -8.69 -1.43 -40.64
C ARG A 251 -10.15 -1.81 -40.90
N ALA A 252 -10.86 -2.31 -39.88
CA ALA A 252 -12.25 -2.70 -40.00
C ALA A 252 -13.16 -1.47 -40.13
N PHE A 253 -12.98 -0.45 -39.29
CA PHE A 253 -13.79 0.77 -39.35
C PHE A 253 -13.56 1.55 -40.64
N ALA A 254 -12.33 1.56 -41.19
CA ALA A 254 -12.06 2.19 -42.48
C ALA A 254 -12.82 1.57 -43.67
N GLN A 255 -13.32 0.33 -43.54
CA GLN A 255 -14.14 -0.33 -44.56
C GLN A 255 -15.63 0.03 -44.43
N GLU A 256 -16.04 0.66 -43.33
CA GLU A 256 -17.43 0.88 -42.99
C GLU A 256 -17.78 2.37 -43.02
N PRO A 257 -18.52 2.85 -44.05
CA PRO A 257 -18.81 4.27 -44.21
C PRO A 257 -19.81 4.82 -43.17
N ASP A 258 -20.47 3.95 -42.40
CA ASP A 258 -21.44 4.28 -41.36
C ASP A 258 -20.83 4.24 -39.95
N ILE A 259 -19.50 4.17 -39.82
CA ILE A 259 -18.79 4.16 -38.53
C ILE A 259 -17.67 5.21 -38.57
N GLU A 260 -17.80 6.24 -37.73
CA GLU A 260 -16.83 7.32 -37.60
C GLU A 260 -16.34 7.43 -36.16
N LEU A 261 -15.03 7.56 -35.98
CA LEU A 261 -14.43 7.84 -34.67
C LEU A 261 -14.77 9.26 -34.25
N ALA A 262 -15.25 9.40 -33.01
CA ALA A 262 -15.58 10.71 -32.47
C ALA A 262 -14.33 11.44 -31.99
N TYR A 263 -14.38 12.76 -32.10
CA TYR A 263 -13.43 13.70 -31.54
C TYR A 263 -14.20 14.77 -30.75
N PRO A 264 -13.56 15.47 -29.81
CA PRO A 264 -14.21 16.54 -29.05
C PRO A 264 -14.87 17.56 -29.99
N THR A 265 -16.20 17.64 -29.94
CA THR A 265 -17.00 18.46 -30.87
C THR A 265 -17.77 19.53 -30.09
N GLN A 266 -17.76 20.76 -30.60
CA GLN A 266 -18.56 21.87 -30.08
C GLN A 266 -19.46 22.41 -31.20
N ARG A 267 -20.75 22.55 -30.91
CA ARG A 267 -21.72 23.11 -31.84
C ARG A 267 -22.09 24.53 -31.42
N PHE A 268 -21.75 25.50 -32.26
CA PHE A 268 -22.13 26.89 -32.07
C PHE A 268 -23.47 27.17 -32.75
N TYR A 269 -24.42 27.72 -32.02
CA TYR A 269 -25.68 28.24 -32.55
C TYR A 269 -25.59 29.76 -32.62
N PHE A 270 -25.41 30.30 -33.81
CA PHE A 270 -25.48 31.74 -34.03
C PHE A 270 -26.94 32.13 -34.25
N HIS A 271 -27.57 32.68 -33.21
CA HIS A 271 -28.88 33.31 -33.38
C HIS A 271 -28.67 34.67 -34.03
N SER A 272 -29.10 34.83 -35.29
CA SER A 272 -29.13 36.14 -35.92
C SER A 272 -30.19 36.99 -35.21
N ALA A 273 -29.81 38.16 -34.70
CA ALA A 273 -30.66 39.06 -33.91
C ALA A 273 -31.81 39.72 -34.72
N LYS A 274 -32.33 39.07 -35.76
CA LYS A 274 -33.38 39.60 -36.65
C LYS A 274 -34.75 38.94 -36.51
N GLU A 275 -34.95 38.02 -35.57
CA GLU A 275 -36.28 37.51 -35.25
C GLU A 275 -36.58 37.68 -33.75
N ASN A 276 -36.87 38.93 -33.36
CA ASN A 276 -37.72 39.19 -32.20
C ASN A 276 -39.16 38.76 -32.57
N VAL A 277 -39.42 37.46 -32.59
CA VAL A 277 -40.78 36.95 -32.40
C VAL A 277 -40.99 36.90 -30.89
N PRO A 278 -41.86 37.74 -30.31
CA PRO A 278 -42.11 37.68 -28.89
C PRO A 278 -42.63 36.29 -28.54
N PHE A 279 -42.02 35.69 -27.52
CA PHE A 279 -42.45 34.45 -26.90
C PHE A 279 -43.90 34.65 -26.42
N VAL A 280 -44.87 34.23 -27.23
CA VAL A 280 -46.28 34.22 -26.82
C VAL A 280 -46.37 33.21 -25.68
N LYS A 281 -46.45 33.72 -24.44
CA LYS A 281 -46.88 32.94 -23.29
C LYS A 281 -48.19 32.27 -23.68
N SER A 282 -48.19 30.96 -23.83
CA SER A 282 -49.41 30.19 -23.94
C SER A 282 -50.21 30.41 -22.65
N GLU A 283 -51.22 31.27 -22.69
CA GLU A 283 -52.27 31.30 -21.68
C GLU A 283 -53.07 29.99 -21.80
N ARG A 284 -52.58 28.94 -21.15
CA ARG A 284 -53.39 27.80 -20.73
C ARG A 284 -53.35 27.73 -19.22
N LYS A 285 -54.20 28.53 -18.58
CA LYS A 285 -54.80 28.29 -17.26
C LYS A 285 -55.77 29.43 -16.95
N LYS A 286 -57.02 29.32 -17.42
CA LYS A 286 -58.20 29.92 -16.76
C LYS A 286 -59.58 29.44 -17.22
N ASP A 287 -59.68 28.43 -18.08
CA ASP A 287 -60.98 27.86 -18.48
C ASP A 287 -61.30 26.49 -17.84
N MET A 288 -60.57 26.09 -16.79
CA MET A 288 -60.80 24.83 -16.07
C MET A 288 -61.28 25.02 -14.61
N GLU A 289 -61.87 26.19 -14.31
CA GLU A 289 -62.54 26.45 -13.02
C GLU A 289 -63.99 26.96 -13.19
N ALA A 290 -64.52 27.09 -14.41
CA ALA A 290 -65.90 27.53 -14.65
C ALA A 290 -66.90 26.42 -15.06
N SER A 291 -66.49 25.14 -15.13
CA SER A 291 -67.42 24.03 -15.45
C SER A 291 -67.74 23.11 -14.28
N ASN A 292 -67.34 23.43 -13.04
CA ASN A 292 -67.55 22.57 -11.87
C ASN A 292 -68.38 23.22 -10.75
N GLN A 293 -69.29 24.13 -11.12
CA GLN A 293 -70.28 24.73 -10.19
C GLN A 293 -71.74 24.63 -10.64
N ASN A 294 -72.07 23.85 -11.69
CA ASN A 294 -73.45 23.55 -12.06
C ASN A 294 -73.66 22.05 -12.29
N ASN A 295 -73.65 21.27 -11.21
CA ASN A 295 -74.47 20.04 -11.10
C ASN A 295 -74.53 19.53 -9.65
N SER A 296 -75.04 20.37 -8.76
CA SER A 296 -75.69 19.91 -7.53
C SER A 296 -77.11 20.45 -7.59
N TYR A 297 -78.07 19.55 -7.80
CA TYR A 297 -79.55 19.63 -7.70
C TYR A 297 -80.21 19.00 -8.93
N GLN A 298 -80.18 17.66 -8.99
CA GLN A 298 -81.33 16.78 -9.28
C GLN A 298 -80.90 15.32 -9.08
#